data_AF-A0AAW8PBQ9-F1
#
_entry.id   AF-A0AAW8PBQ9-F1
#
_cell.length_a   1.000
_cell.length_b   1.000
_cell.length_c   1.000
_cell.angle_alpha   90.00
_cell.angle_beta   90.00
_cell.angle_gamma   90.00
#
_symmetry.space_group_name_H-M   'P 1'
#
loop_
_entity.id
_entity.type
_entity.pdbx_description
1 polymer ?
#
loop_
_entity_poly.entity_id
_entity_poly.type
_entity_poly.pdbx_seq_one_letter_code
_entity_poly.pdbx_strand_id
1 'polypeptide(L)'
;MDATDVEKGEIFLVKPGESVAVDGIVLEGNSSVDEAAITGESVPVEKQAGDHVVSATVNKAGFLKCRADRVGDDTTLAQIIRLVEEASASKAPIAQLADKVA
;
A
#
# COMPACT_ATOMS: atom_id res chain seq x y z
N MET A 1 17.61 1.16 2.14
CA MET A 1 16.86 -0.10 2.18
C MET A 1 15.84 0.00 1.09
N ASP A 2 16.01 -0.82 0.06
CA ASP A 2 14.96 -0.99 -0.94
C ASP A 2 13.81 -1.76 -0.26
N ALA A 3 12.57 -1.51 -0.67
CA ALA A 3 11.39 -2.14 -0.06
C ALA A 3 11.44 -3.69 -0.12
N THR A 4 12.26 -4.24 -1.02
CA THR A 4 12.52 -5.67 -1.20
C THR A 4 13.37 -6.31 -0.11
N ASP A 5 14.07 -5.53 0.71
CA ASP A 5 14.96 -6.07 1.75
C ASP A 5 14.29 -6.18 3.13
N VAL A 6 13.03 -5.74 3.26
CA VAL A 6 12.32 -5.69 4.54
C VAL A 6 11.65 -7.02 4.82
N GLU A 7 11.98 -7.63 5.96
CA GLU A 7 11.37 -8.89 6.40
C GLU A 7 10.17 -8.67 7.33
N LYS A 8 9.24 -9.64 7.36
CA LYS A 8 8.10 -9.60 8.28
C LYS A 8 8.59 -9.60 9.74
N GLY A 9 8.05 -8.70 10.54
CA GLY A 9 8.45 -8.50 11.94
C GLY A 9 9.62 -7.55 12.12
N GLU A 10 10.29 -7.13 11.05
CA GLU A 10 11.34 -6.11 11.11
C GLU A 10 10.78 -4.76 11.54
N ILE A 11 11.58 -3.98 12.27
CA ILE A 11 11.21 -2.64 12.71
C ILE A 11 11.83 -1.62 11.77
N PHE A 12 11.00 -0.76 11.21
CA PHE A 12 11.42 0.32 10.31
C PHE A 12 10.91 1.68 10.80
N LEU A 13 11.63 2.73 10.41
CA LEU A 13 11.29 4.12 10.72
C LEU A 13 10.74 4.79 9.46
N VAL A 14 9.64 5.52 9.60
CA VAL A 14 9.09 6.39 8.56
C VAL A 14 9.20 7.82 9.05
N LYS A 15 10.00 8.64 8.39
CA LYS A 15 10.17 10.07 8.72
C LYS A 15 9.08 10.92 8.07
N PRO A 16 8.88 12.16 8.52
CA PRO A 16 7.99 13.11 7.84
C PRO A 16 8.41 13.28 6.37
N GLY A 17 7.43 13.18 5.47
CA GLY A 17 7.62 13.25 4.02
C GLY A 17 8.02 11.94 3.35
N GLU A 18 8.36 10.89 4.11
CA GLU A 18 8.71 9.58 3.54
C GLU A 18 7.46 8.76 3.22
N SER A 19 7.57 7.95 2.17
CA SER A 19 6.58 6.92 1.87
C SER A 19 6.77 5.71 2.76
N VAL A 20 5.67 5.08 3.15
CA VAL A 20 5.69 3.81 3.88
C VAL A 20 6.12 2.70 2.91
N ALA A 21 7.20 2.00 3.21
CA ALA A 21 7.77 0.99 2.32
C ALA A 21 6.93 -0.30 2.25
N VAL A 22 6.40 -0.76 3.39
CA VAL A 22 5.64 -2.01 3.54
C VAL A 22 4.49 -1.82 4.52
N ASP A 23 3.49 -2.70 4.48
CA ASP A 23 2.38 -2.65 5.44
C ASP A 23 2.89 -3.02 6.83
N GLY A 24 2.38 -2.33 7.85
CA GLY A 24 2.85 -2.54 9.22
C GLY A 24 1.92 -2.01 10.28
N ILE A 25 2.37 -2.15 11.52
CA ILE A 25 1.72 -1.65 12.72
C ILE A 25 2.65 -0.65 13.39
N VAL A 26 2.13 0.53 13.74
CA VAL A 26 2.87 1.56 14.48
C VAL A 26 3.15 1.02 15.88
N LEU A 27 4.42 1.02 16.28
CA LEU A 27 4.86 0.70 17.64
C LEU A 27 5.00 1.96 18.49
N GLU A 28 5.46 3.05 17.87
CA GLU A 28 5.77 4.31 18.56
C GLU A 28 5.66 5.51 17.60
N GLY A 29 5.29 6.66 18.13
CA GLY A 29 5.12 7.91 17.39
C GLY A 29 3.66 8.28 17.19
N ASN A 30 3.45 9.51 16.72
CA ASN A 30 2.15 10.02 16.30
C ASN A 30 2.36 10.89 15.05
N SER A 31 1.55 10.68 14.02
CA SER A 31 1.61 11.46 12.78
C SER A 31 0.31 11.36 12.01
N SER A 32 0.17 12.16 10.98
CA SER A 32 -0.84 11.98 9.93
C SER A 32 -0.24 11.34 8.69
N VAL A 33 -0.99 10.42 8.10
CA VAL A 33 -0.61 9.67 6.90
C VAL A 33 -1.61 9.98 5.79
N ASP A 34 -1.09 10.34 4.63
CA ASP A 34 -1.86 10.57 3.41
C ASP A 34 -2.01 9.25 2.65
N GLU A 35 -3.25 8.74 2.66
CA GLU A 35 -3.64 7.48 2.05
C GLU A 35 -4.37 7.69 0.71
N ALA A 36 -4.39 8.92 0.18
CA ALA A 36 -5.18 9.30 -1.00
C ALA A 36 -4.83 8.47 -2.24
N ALA A 37 -3.57 8.03 -2.38
CA ALA A 37 -3.13 7.19 -3.49
C ALA A 37 -3.83 5.81 -3.53
N ILE A 38 -4.37 5.35 -2.40
CA ILE A 38 -4.98 4.01 -2.26
C ILE A 38 -6.49 4.12 -2.03
N THR A 39 -6.91 5.00 -1.13
CA THR A 39 -8.33 5.14 -0.76
C THR A 39 -9.07 6.15 -1.63
N GLY A 40 -8.34 7.08 -2.27
CA GLY A 40 -8.92 8.22 -2.99
C GLY A 40 -9.39 9.36 -2.07
N GLU A 41 -9.22 9.25 -0.76
CA GLU A 41 -9.65 10.26 0.20
C GLU A 41 -8.52 11.26 0.48
N SER A 42 -8.77 12.55 0.24
CA SER A 42 -7.75 13.60 0.36
C SER A 42 -7.42 14.02 1.80
N VAL A 43 -8.17 13.55 2.79
CA VAL A 43 -7.97 13.92 4.20
C VAL A 43 -6.95 12.95 4.82
N PRO A 44 -5.82 13.44 5.34
CA PRO A 44 -4.86 12.58 6.04
C PRO A 44 -5.47 11.90 7.25
N VAL A 45 -5.06 10.66 7.50
CA VAL A 45 -5.52 9.83 8.61
C VAL A 45 -4.50 9.91 9.74
N GLU A 46 -4.95 10.24 10.95
CA GLU A 46 -4.11 10.22 12.16
C GLU A 46 -3.71 8.78 12.51
N LYS A 47 -2.45 8.61 12.89
CA LYS A 47 -1.85 7.32 13.27
C LYS A 47 -1.09 7.46 14.56
N GLN A 48 -1.35 6.52 15.47
CA GLN A 48 -0.68 6.35 16.75
C GLN A 48 -0.29 4.87 16.97
N ALA A 49 0.39 4.58 18.07
CA ALA A 49 0.77 3.21 18.42
C ALA A 49 -0.44 2.26 18.42
N GLY A 50 -0.29 1.13 17.72
CA GLY A 50 -1.34 0.13 17.51
C GLY A 50 -2.05 0.26 16.15
N ASP A 51 -1.97 1.42 15.48
CA ASP A 51 -2.63 1.62 14.19
C ASP A 51 -1.85 0.98 13.04
N HIS A 52 -2.56 0.70 11.96
CA HIS A 52 -1.98 0.18 10.72
C HIS A 52 -1.49 1.32 9.82
N VAL A 53 -0.33 1.08 9.18
CA VAL A 53 0.18 1.85 8.06
C VAL A 53 0.22 0.99 6.81
N VAL A 54 -0.05 1.59 5.66
CA VAL A 54 -0.15 0.89 4.37
C VAL A 54 0.99 1.32 3.45
N SER A 55 1.59 0.37 2.73
CA SER A 55 2.65 0.62 1.75
C SER A 55 2.20 1.67 0.71
N ALA A 56 3.12 2.50 0.23
CA ALA A 56 2.89 3.58 -0.74
C ALA A 56 2.04 4.77 -0.26
N THR A 57 1.63 4.80 1.01
CA THR A 57 1.08 6.01 1.66
C THR A 57 2.22 6.92 2.12
N VAL A 58 1.92 8.21 2.33
CA VAL A 58 2.94 9.22 2.67
C VAL A 58 2.75 9.74 4.08
N ASN A 59 3.77 9.60 4.92
CA ASN A 59 3.79 10.19 6.25
C ASN A 59 4.01 11.71 6.17
N LYS A 60 3.25 12.53 6.91
CA LYS A 60 3.28 13.99 6.75
C LYS A 60 4.01 14.76 7.84
N ALA A 61 3.74 14.47 9.12
CA ALA A 61 4.08 15.40 10.21
C ALA A 61 5.14 14.88 11.19
N GLY A 62 4.83 13.81 11.92
CA GLY A 62 5.70 13.18 12.92
C GLY A 62 6.44 11.95 12.38
N PHE A 63 7.33 11.36 13.18
CA PHE A 63 7.92 10.07 12.84
C PHE A 63 7.00 8.94 13.27
N LEU A 64 7.08 7.81 12.57
CA LEU A 64 6.43 6.57 12.96
C LEU A 64 7.48 5.46 12.99
N LYS A 65 7.58 4.75 14.11
CA LYS A 65 8.36 3.52 14.21
C LYS A 65 7.38 2.36 14.09
N CYS A 66 7.52 1.57 13.04
CA CYS A 66 6.56 0.55 12.66
C CYS A 66 7.21 -0.82 12.67
N ARG A 67 6.39 -1.86 12.87
CA ARG A 67 6.77 -3.26 12.65
C ARG A 67 6.11 -3.75 11.37
N ALA A 68 6.90 -4.34 10.48
CA ALA A 68 6.40 -4.93 9.24
C ALA A 68 5.44 -6.09 9.54
N ASP A 69 4.25 -6.05 8.92
CA ASP A 69 3.25 -7.10 9.00
C ASP A 69 3.04 -7.81 7.65
N ARG A 70 3.05 -7.06 6.54
CA ARG A 70 2.99 -7.64 5.19
C ARG A 70 4.01 -6.97 4.29
N VAL A 71 4.80 -7.78 3.58
CA VAL A 71 5.94 -7.35 2.76
C VAL A 71 5.83 -7.97 1.37
N GLY A 72 6.47 -7.37 0.37
CA GLY A 72 6.43 -7.85 -1.01
C GLY A 72 5.01 -8.02 -1.55
N ASP A 73 4.72 -9.21 -2.08
CA ASP A 73 3.44 -9.53 -2.73
C ASP A 73 2.25 -9.59 -1.76
N ASP A 74 2.50 -9.64 -0.45
CA ASP A 74 1.44 -9.65 0.57
C ASP A 74 0.95 -8.24 0.94
N THR A 75 1.62 -7.19 0.45
CA THR A 75 1.23 -5.80 0.73
C THR A 75 -0.14 -5.47 0.13
N THR A 76 -0.85 -4.54 0.75
CA THR A 76 -2.17 -4.09 0.29
C THR A 76 -2.11 -3.56 -1.14
N LEU A 77 -1.05 -2.81 -1.49
CA LEU A 77 -0.85 -2.34 -2.85
C LEU A 77 -0.66 -3.51 -3.84
N ALA A 78 0.16 -4.50 -3.51
CA ALA A 78 0.37 -5.66 -4.37
C ALA A 78 -0.94 -6.44 -4.59
N GLN A 79 -1.75 -6.60 -3.54
CA GLN A 79 -3.07 -7.24 -3.67
C GLN A 79 -4.02 -6.42 -4.58
N ILE A 80 -4.02 -5.09 -4.48
CA ILE A 80 -4.80 -4.23 -5.38
C ILE A 80 -4.34 -4.40 -6.83
N ILE A 81 -3.02 -4.38 -7.08
CA ILE A 81 -2.45 -4.59 -8.42
C ILE A 81 -2.92 -5.93 -8.98
N ARG A 82 -2.82 -7.01 -8.20
CA ARG A 82 -3.25 -8.35 -8.63
C ARG A 82 -4.75 -8.40 -8.97
N LEU A 83 -5.60 -7.78 -8.14
CA LEU A 83 -7.04 -7.71 -8.41
C LEU A 83 -7.36 -6.96 -9.70
N VAL A 84 -6.65 -5.86 -9.97
CA VAL A 84 -6.80 -5.08 -11.21
C VAL A 84 -6.34 -5.88 -12.44
N GLU A 85 -5.25 -6.64 -12.32
CA GLU A 85 -4.74 -7.52 -13.37
C GLU A 85 -5.73 -8.66 -13.67
N GLU A 86 -6.23 -9.34 -12.63
CA GLU A 86 -7.24 -10.41 -12.76
C GLU A 86 -8.53 -9.89 -13.43
N ALA A 87 -9.01 -8.71 -13.03
CA ALA A 87 -10.20 -8.10 -13.64
C ALA A 87 -9.96 -7.65 -15.10
N SER A 88 -8.75 -7.20 -15.43
CA SER A 88 -8.39 -6.79 -16.78
C SER A 88 -8.26 -7.99 -17.73
N ALA A 89 -7.77 -9.12 -17.21
CA ALA A 89 -7.67 -10.39 -17.93
C ALA A 89 -9.06 -11.04 -18.17
N SER A 90 -10.06 -10.75 -17.32
CA SER A 90 -11.41 -11.30 -17.44
C SER A 90 -12.29 -10.62 -18.50
N LYS A 91 -11.75 -9.72 -19.34
CA LYS A 91 -12.51 -9.11 -20.44
C LYS A 91 -13.06 -10.19 -21.38
N ALA A 92 -14.39 -10.26 -21.42
CA ALA A 92 -15.18 -11.29 -22.07
C ALA A 92 -14.89 -11.44 -23.58
N PRO A 93 -15.02 -12.66 -24.15
CA PRO A 93 -14.76 -13.02 -25.55
C PRO A 93 -15.78 -12.45 -26.56
N ILE A 94 -16.32 -11.25 -26.33
CA ILE A 94 -17.16 -10.55 -27.31
C ILE A 94 -16.31 -9.94 -28.43
N ALA A 95 -15.04 -9.63 -28.16
CA ALA A 95 -14.10 -9.17 -29.20
C ALA A 95 -13.84 -10.24 -30.28
N GLN A 96 -14.00 -11.53 -29.97
CA GLN A 96 -13.79 -12.63 -30.93
C GLN A 96 -14.96 -12.81 -31.93
N LEU A 97 -16.14 -12.22 -31.65
CA LEU A 97 -17.26 -12.27 -32.60
C LEU A 97 -17.14 -11.22 -33.71
N ALA A 98 -16.43 -10.12 -33.48
CA ALA A 98 -16.28 -9.05 -34.47
C ALA A 98 -15.35 -9.43 -35.63
N ASP A 99 -14.34 -10.27 -35.39
CA ASP A 99 -13.40 -10.75 -36.42
C ASP A 99 -14.00 -11.78 -37.39
N LYS A 100 -15.21 -12.30 -37.13
CA LYS A 100 -15.88 -13.28 -38.01
C LYS A 100 -16.84 -12.66 -39.02
N VAL A 101 -16.98 -11.34 -39.07
CA VAL A 101 -17.97 -10.65 -39.92
C VAL A 101 -17.33 -9.66 -40.92
N ALA A 102 -16.02 -9.76 -41.17
CA ALA A 102 -15.31 -8.98 -42.19
C ALA A 102 -14.95 -9.83 -43.42
#